data_AF-A0A6L7A5H6-F1
#
_entry.id   AF-A0A6L7A5H6-F1
#
_cell.length_a   1.000
_cell.length_b   1.000
_cell.length_c   1.000
_cell.angle_alpha   90.00
_cell.angle_beta   90.00
_cell.angle_gamma   90.00
#
_symmetry.space_group_name_H-M   'P 1'
#
loop_
_entity.id
_entity.type
_entity.pdbx_description
1 polymer ?
#
loop_
_entity_poly.entity_id
_entity_poly.type
_entity_poly.pdbx_seq_one_letter_code
_entity_poly.pdbx_strand_id
1 'polypeptide(L)'
;MIQYLNVFFYDIYPYICATVFFLGSWLRYDYGQYTWRASSSQMLDKRGMVIWSNLFHIGILGIFFGHLFGMLTPHWMYAWFLPVAAKQLMAMVLGGICGVLT
;
A
#
# COMPACT_ATOMS: atom_id res chain seq x y z
N MET A 1 -5.06 -22.02 -21.00
CA MET A 1 -5.39 -20.58 -20.82
C MET A 1 -5.25 -20.16 -19.36
N ILE A 2 -5.94 -20.78 -18.40
CA ILE A 2 -5.90 -20.42 -16.97
C ILE A 2 -4.48 -20.52 -16.37
N GLN A 3 -3.73 -21.59 -16.69
CA GLN A 3 -2.34 -21.76 -16.21
C GLN A 3 -1.40 -20.67 -16.71
N TYR A 4 -1.54 -20.26 -17.98
CA TYR A 4 -0.74 -19.19 -18.56
C TYR A 4 -1.01 -17.85 -17.84
N LEU A 5 -2.28 -17.54 -17.56
CA LEU A 5 -2.64 -16.33 -16.83
C LEU A 5 -2.10 -16.36 -15.39
N ASN A 6 -2.10 -17.51 -14.73
CA ASN A 6 -1.55 -17.65 -13.38
C ASN A 6 -0.05 -17.30 -13.36
N VAL A 7 0.75 -17.97 -14.21
CA VAL A 7 2.19 -17.69 -14.33
C VAL A 7 2.43 -16.23 -14.70
N PHE A 8 1.64 -15.68 -15.64
CA PHE A 8 1.77 -14.28 -16.01
C PHE A 8 1.55 -13.33 -14.83
N PHE A 9 0.47 -13.47 -14.07
CA PHE A 9 0.12 -12.51 -13.01
C PHE A 9 0.90 -12.67 -11.71
N TYR A 10 1.30 -13.89 -11.35
CA TYR A 10 1.91 -14.16 -10.04
C TYR A 10 3.42 -14.41 -10.11
N ASP A 11 3.94 -14.86 -11.26
CA ASP A 11 5.38 -15.10 -11.42
C ASP A 11 6.07 -14.02 -12.26
N ILE A 12 5.44 -13.48 -13.30
CA ILE A 12 6.08 -12.52 -14.23
C ILE A 12 5.76 -11.07 -13.87
N TYR A 13 4.47 -10.74 -13.80
CA TYR A 13 3.97 -9.38 -13.63
C TYR A 13 4.50 -8.64 -12.40
N PRO A 14 4.71 -9.29 -11.22
CA PRO A 14 5.25 -8.59 -10.05
C PRO A 14 6.64 -8.00 -10.30
N TYR A 15 7.50 -8.68 -11.05
CA TYR A 15 8.84 -8.19 -11.39
C TYR A 15 8.81 -7.06 -12.41
N ILE A 16 7.88 -7.09 -13.37
CA ILE A 16 7.66 -5.98 -14.31
C ILE A 16 7.23 -4.73 -13.53
N CYS A 17 6.22 -4.87 -12.66
CA CYS A 17 5.74 -3.80 -11.80
C CYS A 17 6.84 -3.22 -10.92
N ALA A 18 7.62 -4.07 -10.24
CA ALA A 18 8.73 -3.63 -9.40
C ALA A 18 9.80 -2.89 -10.21
N THR A 19 10.18 -3.41 -11.37
CA THR A 19 11.20 -2.79 -12.25
C THR A 19 10.75 -1.41 -12.72
N VAL A 20 9.51 -1.29 -13.19
CA VAL A 20 8.94 0.01 -13.62
C VAL A 20 8.79 0.95 -12.44
N PHE A 21 8.37 0.47 -11.28
CA PHE A 21 8.24 1.27 -10.07
C PHE A 21 9.57 1.88 -9.63
N PHE A 22 10.63 1.07 -9.50
CA PHE A 22 11.93 1.56 -9.03
C PHE A 22 12.64 2.42 -10.07
N LEU A 23 12.76 1.95 -11.33
CA LEU A 23 13.44 2.71 -12.38
C LEU A 23 12.66 3.96 -12.76
N GLY A 24 11.33 3.88 -12.87
CA GLY A 24 10.49 5.04 -13.16
C GLY A 24 10.55 6.10 -12.06
N SER A 25 10.55 5.67 -10.78
CA SER A 25 10.72 6.58 -9.64
C SER A 25 12.08 7.25 -9.66
N TRP A 26 13.16 6.49 -9.91
CA TRP A 26 14.51 7.05 -10.00
C TRP A 26 14.64 8.02 -11.17
N LEU A 27 14.28 7.63 -12.39
CA LEU A 27 14.35 8.51 -13.56
C LEU A 27 13.54 9.79 -13.37
N ARG A 28 12.33 9.71 -12.79
CA ARG A 28 11.54 10.90 -12.50
C ARG A 28 12.17 11.77 -11.41
N TYR A 29 12.87 11.16 -10.45
CA TYR A 29 13.63 11.90 -9.46
C TYR A 29 14.78 12.67 -10.14
N ASP A 30 15.60 12.04 -10.98
CA ASP A 30 16.75 12.72 -11.59
C ASP A 30 16.35 13.78 -12.63
N TYR A 31 15.34 13.50 -13.46
CA TYR A 31 15.01 14.33 -14.62
C TYR A 31 13.72 15.16 -14.46
N GLY A 32 12.93 14.93 -13.41
CA GLY A 32 11.54 15.40 -13.31
C GLY A 32 11.19 16.15 -12.02
N GLN A 33 12.16 16.76 -11.33
CA GLN A 33 11.97 17.41 -10.03
C GLN A 33 10.79 18.40 -9.98
N TYR A 34 10.59 19.22 -11.02
CA TYR A 34 9.47 20.18 -11.05
C TYR A 34 8.09 19.50 -10.97
N THR A 35 7.98 18.26 -11.48
CA THR A 35 6.75 17.47 -11.44
C THR A 35 6.57 16.71 -10.12
N TRP A 36 7.57 16.67 -9.25
CA TRP A 36 7.55 15.90 -8.01
C TRP A 36 6.90 16.69 -6.86
N ARG A 37 5.56 16.70 -6.84
CA ARG A 37 4.78 17.44 -5.83
C ARG A 37 3.47 16.72 -5.52
N ALA A 38 2.97 16.92 -4.29
CA ALA A 38 1.69 16.35 -3.84
C ALA A 38 0.47 16.84 -4.64
N SER A 39 0.62 17.91 -5.43
CA SER A 39 -0.43 18.45 -6.31
C SER A 39 -1.75 18.74 -5.57
N SER A 40 -1.67 19.45 -4.44
CA SER A 40 -2.84 19.77 -3.62
C SER A 40 -3.87 20.60 -4.39
N SER A 41 -5.11 20.13 -4.40
CA SER A 41 -6.27 20.82 -4.96
C SER A 41 -7.07 21.60 -3.90
N GLN A 42 -6.65 21.56 -2.63
CA GLN A 42 -7.38 22.17 -1.52
C GLN A 42 -7.55 23.70 -1.66
N MET A 43 -6.64 24.36 -2.38
CA MET A 43 -6.79 25.79 -2.68
C MET A 43 -8.00 26.07 -3.58
N LEU A 44 -8.32 25.16 -4.52
CA LEU A 44 -9.40 25.31 -5.48
C LEU A 44 -10.76 25.01 -4.84
N ASP A 45 -10.84 23.98 -4.00
CA ASP A 45 -12.01 23.68 -3.19
C ASP A 45 -11.59 23.13 -1.83
N LYS A 46 -12.03 23.80 -0.77
CA LYS A 46 -11.77 23.42 0.62
C LYS A 46 -12.85 22.55 1.22
N ARG A 47 -14.03 22.45 0.59
CA ARG A 47 -15.22 21.85 1.18
C ARG A 47 -14.97 20.38 1.51
N GLY A 48 -14.97 20.06 2.80
CA GLY A 48 -14.76 18.69 3.29
C GLY A 48 -13.32 18.15 3.15
N MET A 49 -12.41 18.86 2.47
CA MET A 49 -11.04 18.35 2.21
C MET A 49 -10.27 18.03 3.48
N VAL A 50 -10.44 18.80 4.55
CA VAL A 50 -9.77 18.52 5.83
C VAL A 50 -10.24 17.19 6.43
N ILE A 51 -11.53 16.90 6.36
CA ILE A 51 -12.10 15.66 6.92
C ILE A 51 -11.71 14.48 6.04
N TRP A 52 -12.02 14.54 4.75
CA TRP A 52 -11.81 13.43 3.82
C TRP A 52 -10.34 13.11 3.60
N SER A 53 -9.48 14.12 3.47
CA SER A 53 -8.04 13.90 3.33
C SER A 53 -7.46 13.24 4.58
N ASN A 54 -7.86 13.67 5.77
CA ASN A 54 -7.39 13.07 7.01
C ASN A 54 -7.90 11.64 7.19
N LEU A 55 -9.18 11.37 6.96
CA LEU A 55 -9.74 10.01 7.05
C LEU A 55 -9.01 9.06 6.08
N PHE A 56 -8.85 9.48 4.83
CA PHE A 56 -8.15 8.69 3.83
C PHE A 56 -6.68 8.44 4.19
N HIS A 57 -5.92 9.47 4.57
CA HIS A 57 -4.49 9.30 4.87
C HIS A 57 -4.25 8.48 6.14
N ILE A 58 -5.09 8.65 7.17
CA ILE A 58 -5.02 7.83 8.39
C ILE A 58 -5.34 6.36 8.05
N GLY A 59 -6.39 6.14 7.26
CA GLY A 59 -6.78 4.81 6.79
C GLY A 59 -5.66 4.15 5.97
N ILE A 60 -5.18 4.80 4.91
CA ILE A 60 -4.22 4.21 3.98
C ILE A 60 -2.85 3.97 4.63
N LEU A 61 -2.41 4.84 5.55
CA LEU A 61 -1.19 4.60 6.31
C LEU A 61 -1.34 3.39 7.24
N GLY A 62 -2.51 3.24 7.89
CA GLY A 62 -2.83 2.04 8.67
C GLY A 62 -2.80 0.77 7.83
N ILE A 63 -3.41 0.80 6.63
CA ILE A 63 -3.39 -0.32 5.67
C ILE A 63 -1.96 -0.62 5.22
N PHE A 64 -1.18 0.41 4.88
CA PHE A 64 0.19 0.26 4.41
C PHE A 64 1.05 -0.45 5.45
N PHE A 65 1.06 0.02 6.70
CA PHE A 65 1.83 -0.63 7.77
C PHE A 65 1.28 -2.02 8.11
N GLY A 66 -0.05 -2.20 8.09
CA GLY A 66 -0.68 -3.52 8.25
C GLY A 66 -0.21 -4.53 7.20
N HIS A 67 -0.16 -4.13 5.93
CA HIS A 67 0.33 -4.97 4.83
C HIS A 67 1.84 -5.21 4.91
N LEU A 68 2.61 -4.17 5.21
CA LEU A 68 4.07 -4.23 5.32
C LEU A 68 4.49 -5.25 6.38
N PHE A 69 4.00 -5.10 7.61
CA PHE A 69 4.35 -6.02 8.70
C PHE A 69 3.56 -7.34 8.64
N GLY A 70 2.40 -7.36 8.01
CA GLY A 70 1.62 -8.58 7.81
C GLY A 70 2.33 -9.57 6.90
N MET A 71 2.81 -9.11 5.74
CA MET A 71 3.35 -9.97 4.69
C MET A 71 4.88 -10.10 4.72
N LEU A 72 5.62 -9.04 5.10
CA LEU A 72 7.08 -9.06 5.04
C LEU A 72 7.74 -9.46 6.37
N THR A 73 7.02 -9.44 7.50
CA THR A 73 7.61 -9.92 8.77
C THR A 73 7.74 -11.45 8.70
N PRO A 74 8.94 -12.01 8.83
CA PRO A 74 9.15 -13.44 8.72
C PRO A 74 8.58 -14.20 9.93
N HIS A 75 8.11 -15.42 9.70
CA HIS A 75 7.38 -16.23 10.69
C HIS A 75 8.13 -16.38 12.04
N TRP A 76 9.43 -16.61 11.98
CA TRP A 76 10.27 -16.83 13.17
C TRP A 76 10.31 -15.64 14.14
N MET A 77 10.07 -14.40 13.67
CA MET A 77 10.11 -13.21 14.54
C MET A 77 8.93 -13.15 15.51
N TYR A 78 7.78 -13.70 15.13
CA TYR A 78 6.51 -13.47 15.83
C TYR A 78 5.78 -14.75 16.23
N ALA A 79 6.15 -15.91 15.69
CA ALA A 79 5.43 -17.17 15.90
C ALA A 79 5.24 -17.55 17.37
N TRP A 80 6.16 -17.13 18.24
CA TRP A 80 6.17 -17.46 19.67
C TRP A 80 5.15 -16.67 20.50
N PHE A 81 4.70 -15.48 20.04
CA PHE A 81 3.70 -14.67 20.76
C PHE A 81 2.48 -14.29 19.92
N LEU A 82 2.52 -14.49 18.59
CA LEU A 82 1.48 -14.05 17.68
C LEU A 82 1.14 -15.14 16.66
N PRO A 83 0.24 -16.08 16.98
CA PRO A 83 -0.20 -17.11 16.04
C PRO A 83 -0.75 -16.52 14.73
N VAL A 84 -0.62 -17.26 13.62
CA VAL A 84 -1.08 -16.81 12.29
C VAL A 84 -2.57 -16.45 12.30
N ALA A 85 -3.41 -17.23 12.97
CA ALA A 85 -4.84 -16.94 13.11
C ALA A 85 -5.10 -15.59 13.81
N ALA A 86 -4.31 -15.25 14.83
CA ALA A 86 -4.41 -13.97 15.53
C ALA A 86 -3.97 -12.80 14.64
N LYS A 87 -2.90 -12.98 13.85
CA LYS A 87 -2.49 -12.01 12.82
C LYS A 87 -3.58 -11.78 11.77
N GLN A 88 -4.21 -12.85 11.28
CA GLN A 88 -5.27 -12.74 10.29
C GLN A 88 -6.50 -12.04 10.87
N LEU A 89 -6.89 -12.33 12.11
CA LEU A 89 -7.98 -11.64 12.78
C LEU A 89 -7.68 -10.13 12.94
N MET A 90 -6.46 -9.80 13.34
CA MET A 90 -5.99 -8.41 13.42
C MET A 90 -6.06 -7.72 12.05
N ALA A 91 -5.64 -8.39 10.98
CA ALA A 91 -5.73 -7.87 9.62
C ALA A 91 -7.19 -7.65 9.18
N MET A 92 -8.11 -8.55 9.51
CA MET A 92 -9.53 -8.40 9.17
C MET A 92 -10.18 -7.24 9.94
N VAL A 93 -9.91 -7.12 11.25
CA VAL A 93 -10.55 -6.09 12.09
C VAL A 93 -9.90 -4.73 11.88
N LEU A 94 -8.59 -4.60 12.14
CA LEU A 94 -7.90 -3.31 12.02
C LEU A 94 -7.77 -2.89 10.55
N GLY A 95 -7.45 -3.83 9.66
CA GLY A 95 -7.42 -3.55 8.23
C GLY A 95 -8.81 -3.22 7.67
N GLY A 96 -9.87 -3.87 8.18
CA GLY A 96 -11.24 -3.53 7.83
C GLY A 96 -11.64 -2.12 8.26
N ILE A 97 -11.33 -1.73 9.51
CA ILE A 97 -11.60 -0.37 10.01
C ILE A 97 -10.82 0.66 9.18
N CYS A 98 -9.52 0.46 8.97
CA CYS A 98 -8.71 1.35 8.15
C CYS A 98 -9.20 1.40 6.69
N GLY A 99 -9.70 0.28 6.15
CA GLY A 99 -10.29 0.18 4.82
C GLY A 99 -11.62 0.92 4.65
N VAL A 100 -12.40 1.07 5.72
CA VAL A 100 -13.63 1.89 5.70
C VAL A 100 -13.31 3.39 5.77
N LEU A 101 -12.16 3.77 6.33
CA LEU A 101 -11.72 5.15 6.43
C LEU A 101 -11.12 5.69 5.12
N THR A 102 -10.61 4.81 4.26
CA THR A 102 -10.10 5.11 2.91
C THR A 102 -11.20 5.09 1.86
#